data_AF-A0A7V9UNY8-F1
#
_entry.id   AF-A0A7V9UNY8-F1
#
_cell.length_a   1.000
_cell.length_b   1.000
_cell.length_c   1.000
_cell.angle_alpha   90.00
_cell.angle_beta   90.00
_cell.angle_gamma   90.00
#
_symmetry.space_group_name_H-M   'P 1'
#
loop_
_entity.id
_entity.type
_entity.pdbx_description
1 polymer ?
#
loop_
_entity_poly.entity_id
_entity_poly.type
_entity_poly.pdbx_seq_one_letter_code
_entity_poly.pdbx_strand_id
1 'polypeptide(L)'
;ELRRDVTRLDPGLRLAPLHAQFRPSNVGGVSRPIDLLALRRDGRLVVIELKVSEDREHVLQGADYWRRTEIYRRHGHITRARLFGDTVITDEPPLVYLVAPLLRFHRAFTLLARAVTPEIEVFRFDINEDWRAGVRVMRRTRVN
;
A
#
# COMPACT_ATOMS: atom_id res chain seq x y z
N GLU A 1 -7.07 -9.15 -11.71
CA GLU A 1 -5.66 -9.58 -11.70
C GLU A 1 -4.96 -9.35 -10.36
N LEU A 2 -4.52 -8.14 -9.98
CA LEU A 2 -3.74 -7.99 -8.74
C LEU A 2 -4.48 -8.43 -7.47
N ARG A 3 -5.78 -8.17 -7.37
CA ARG A 3 -6.60 -8.61 -6.23
C ARG A 3 -6.77 -10.13 -6.13
N ARG A 4 -6.59 -10.87 -7.24
CA ARG A 4 -6.67 -12.33 -7.26
C ARG A 4 -5.42 -12.95 -6.66
N ASP A 5 -4.27 -12.32 -6.87
CA ASP A 5 -3.01 -12.76 -6.32
C ASP A 5 -2.08 -11.55 -6.06
N VAL A 6 -2.15 -11.02 -4.85
CA VAL A 6 -1.32 -9.89 -4.42
C VAL A 6 0.15 -10.30 -4.22
N THR A 7 0.44 -11.60 -4.11
CA THR A 7 1.80 -12.11 -3.93
C THR A 7 2.66 -11.95 -5.19
N ARG A 8 2.02 -11.73 -6.35
CA ARG A 8 2.70 -11.32 -7.59
C ARG A 8 3.37 -9.95 -7.49
N LEU A 9 2.96 -9.11 -6.53
CA LEU A 9 3.60 -7.83 -6.27
C LEU A 9 4.82 -8.00 -5.37
N ASP A 10 4.65 -8.65 -4.22
CA ASP A 10 5.73 -8.99 -3.30
C ASP A 10 5.45 -10.41 -2.77
N PRO A 11 6.37 -11.37 -2.99
CA PRO A 11 6.17 -12.72 -2.49
C PRO A 11 6.10 -12.77 -0.97
N GLY A 12 6.56 -11.76 -0.24
CA GLY A 12 6.40 -11.64 1.21
C GLY A 12 4.96 -11.34 1.66
N LEU A 13 4.05 -10.97 0.77
CA LEU A 13 2.64 -10.76 1.10
C LEU A 13 1.92 -12.09 1.33
N ARG A 14 0.92 -12.07 2.22
CA ARG A 14 -0.07 -13.14 2.34
C ARG A 14 -1.13 -12.96 1.24
N LEU A 15 -1.60 -14.07 0.67
CA LEU A 15 -2.65 -14.06 -0.35
C LEU A 15 -3.98 -13.52 0.21
N ALA A 16 -4.31 -13.90 1.44
CA ALA A 16 -5.51 -13.49 2.15
C ALA A 16 -5.29 -13.46 3.68
N PRO A 17 -6.10 -12.70 4.44
CA PRO A 17 -7.09 -11.73 3.96
C PRO A 17 -6.48 -10.54 3.21
N LEU A 18 -7.19 -10.00 2.22
CA LEU A 18 -6.83 -8.79 1.47
C LEU A 18 -8.02 -7.85 1.48
N HIS A 19 -7.86 -6.67 2.07
CA HIS A 19 -8.96 -5.72 2.23
C HIS A 19 -8.94 -4.68 1.12
N ALA A 20 -9.91 -4.73 0.22
CA ALA A 20 -10.07 -3.74 -0.83
C ALA A 20 -10.93 -2.57 -0.38
N GLN A 21 -10.58 -1.36 -0.84
CA GLN A 21 -11.30 -0.12 -0.52
C GLN A 21 -11.46 0.08 1.00
N PHE A 22 -10.39 -0.22 1.73
CA PHE A 22 -10.38 -0.23 3.18
C PHE A 22 -10.55 1.18 3.74
N ARG A 23 -11.43 1.31 4.74
CA ARG A 23 -11.70 2.57 5.44
C ARG A 23 -11.53 2.35 6.94
N PRO A 24 -10.53 2.98 7.57
CA PRO A 24 -10.49 3.07 9.03
C PRO A 24 -11.73 3.85 9.51
N SER A 25 -12.53 3.25 10.39
CA SER A 25 -13.85 3.76 10.78
C SER A 25 -13.84 5.08 11.56
N ASN A 26 -12.67 5.50 12.07
CA ASN A 26 -12.53 6.63 12.99
C ASN A 26 -11.77 7.83 12.41
N VAL A 27 -11.54 7.87 11.10
CA VAL A 27 -10.95 9.04 10.45
C VAL A 27 -12.10 9.95 10.02
N GLY A 28 -12.38 10.99 10.80
CA GLY A 28 -13.47 11.92 10.52
C GLY A 28 -13.42 12.50 9.10
N GLY A 29 -14.58 12.57 8.43
CA GLY A 29 -14.74 13.10 7.07
C GLY A 29 -14.88 12.04 5.96
N VAL A 30 -15.20 12.50 4.75
CA VAL A 30 -15.31 11.67 3.53
C VAL A 30 -13.90 11.41 2.97
N SER A 31 -13.07 10.69 3.71
CA SER A 31 -11.72 10.37 3.23
C SER A 31 -11.75 9.23 2.21
N ARG A 32 -10.97 9.37 1.13
CA ARG A 32 -10.84 8.36 0.08
C ARG A 32 -10.42 7.01 0.72
N PRO A 33 -11.04 5.88 0.34
CA PRO A 33 -10.61 4.58 0.82
C PRO A 33 -9.17 4.26 0.38
N ILE A 34 -8.48 3.44 1.18
CA ILE A 34 -7.22 2.83 0.80
C ILE A 34 -7.53 1.74 -0.22
N ASP A 35 -6.85 1.75 -1.37
CA ASP A 35 -7.15 0.81 -2.44
C ASP A 35 -7.06 -0.65 -2.00
N LEU A 36 -5.95 -1.02 -1.34
CA LEU A 36 -5.76 -2.31 -0.68
C LEU A 36 -4.97 -2.17 0.62
N LEU A 37 -5.42 -2.87 1.66
CA LEU A 37 -4.66 -3.14 2.88
C LEU A 37 -4.35 -4.64 2.95
N ALA A 38 -3.06 -4.98 3.08
CA ALA A 38 -2.55 -6.33 3.09
C ALA A 38 -1.66 -6.58 4.32
N LEU A 39 -1.36 -7.86 4.57
CA LEU A 39 -0.46 -8.31 5.61
C LEU A 39 0.68 -9.11 4.99
N ARG A 40 1.92 -8.83 5.41
CA ARG A 40 3.10 -9.63 5.06
C ARG A 40 3.20 -10.86 5.96
N ARG A 41 3.98 -11.85 5.52
CA ARG A 41 4.25 -13.08 6.28
C ARG A 41 5.03 -12.84 7.56
N ASP A 42 5.81 -11.76 7.59
CA ASP A 42 6.50 -11.26 8.80
C ASP A 42 5.55 -10.52 9.77
N GLY A 43 4.26 -10.37 9.44
CA GLY A 43 3.25 -9.71 10.27
C GLY A 43 3.18 -8.20 10.10
N ARG A 44 3.98 -7.60 9.20
CA ARG A 44 3.95 -6.17 8.93
C ARG A 44 2.82 -5.81 7.96
N LEU A 45 2.11 -4.72 8.26
CA LEU A 45 1.03 -4.22 7.40
C LEU A 45 1.58 -3.53 6.15
N VAL A 46 0.82 -3.58 5.06
CA VAL A 46 1.15 -2.92 3.80
C VAL A 46 -0.07 -2.21 3.26
N VAL A 47 0.07 -0.90 3.05
CA VAL A 47 -0.85 -0.08 2.28
C VAL A 47 -0.42 -0.14 0.82
N ILE A 48 -1.32 -0.50 -0.09
CA ILE A 48 -1.03 -0.58 -1.52
C ILE A 48 -1.97 0.38 -2.25
N GLU A 49 -1.41 1.38 -2.92
CA GLU A 49 -2.14 2.35 -3.73
C GLU A 49 -1.83 2.15 -5.21
N LEU A 50 -2.87 1.94 -6.02
CA LEU A 50 -2.73 1.63 -7.44
C LEU A 50 -3.08 2.84 -8.31
N LYS A 51 -2.25 3.09 -9.33
CA LYS A 51 -2.56 4.06 -10.40
C LYS A 51 -2.42 3.42 -11.76
N VAL A 52 -3.43 3.63 -12.60
CA VAL A 52 -3.45 3.17 -14.00
C VAL A 52 -3.10 4.29 -14.98
N SER A 53 -3.00 5.52 -14.48
CA SER A 53 -2.68 6.74 -15.21
C SER A 53 -1.77 7.61 -14.34
N GLU A 54 -1.11 8.58 -14.97
CA GLU A 54 -0.28 9.55 -14.26
C GLU A 54 -1.08 10.31 -13.21
N ASP A 55 -0.56 10.34 -11.97
CA ASP A 55 -1.15 11.06 -10.85
C ASP A 55 -0.04 11.74 -10.03
N ARG A 56 -0.12 13.07 -9.93
CA ARG A 56 0.86 13.88 -9.18
C ARG A 56 0.75 13.65 -7.67
N GLU A 57 -0.42 13.30 -7.17
CA GLU A 57 -0.70 13.17 -5.74
C GLU A 57 -0.41 11.77 -5.19
N HIS A 58 0.01 10.83 -6.03
CA HIS A 58 0.17 9.41 -5.68
C HIS A 58 1.02 9.20 -4.40
N VAL A 59 2.12 9.95 -4.27
CA VAL A 59 3.00 9.89 -3.09
C VAL A 59 2.29 10.43 -1.84
N LEU A 60 1.62 11.58 -1.96
CA LEU A 60 0.93 12.22 -0.83
C LEU A 60 -0.25 11.38 -0.34
N GLN A 61 -0.96 10.72 -1.25
CA GLN A 61 -2.01 9.75 -0.93
C GLN A 61 -1.43 8.56 -0.16
N GLY A 62 -0.31 8.00 -0.62
CA GLY A 62 0.39 6.93 0.10
C GLY A 62 0.76 7.29 1.53
N ALA A 63 1.28 8.52 1.75
CA ALA A 63 1.62 9.02 3.07
C ALA A 63 0.40 9.25 3.98
N ASP A 64 -0.71 9.77 3.43
CA ASP A 64 -1.98 9.89 4.19
C ASP A 64 -2.50 8.52 4.60
N TYR A 65 -2.50 7.56 3.68
CA TYR A 65 -2.96 6.20 3.95
C TYR A 65 -2.10 5.48 4.97
N TRP A 66 -0.78 5.68 4.92
CA TRP A 66 0.13 5.23 5.97
C TRP A 66 -0.27 5.79 7.33
N ARG A 67 -0.42 7.11 7.44
CA ARG A 67 -0.75 7.79 8.71
C ARG A 67 -2.04 7.24 9.30
N ARG A 68 -3.08 7.11 8.48
CA ARG A 68 -4.39 6.59 8.90
C ARG A 68 -4.30 5.14 9.34
N THR A 69 -3.57 4.31 8.62
CA THR A 69 -3.37 2.89 8.96
C THR A 69 -2.56 2.75 10.24
N GLU A 70 -1.52 3.56 10.43
CA GLU A 70 -0.66 3.52 11.61
C GLU A 70 -1.40 3.95 12.87
N ILE A 71 -2.18 5.03 12.80
CA ILE A 71 -3.07 5.43 13.89
C ILE A 71 -4.03 4.27 14.21
N TYR A 72 -4.65 3.67 13.21
CA TYR A 72 -5.62 2.59 13.41
C TYR A 72 -4.97 1.31 14.00
N ARG A 73 -3.72 1.01 13.60
CA ARG A 73 -2.89 -0.09 14.13
C ARG A 73 -2.54 0.16 15.60
N ARG A 74 -2.00 1.33 15.94
CA ARG A 74 -1.58 1.70 17.30
C ARG A 74 -2.74 1.71 18.31
N HIS A 75 -3.95 2.04 17.88
CA HIS A 75 -5.16 1.94 18.72
C HIS A 75 -5.71 0.49 18.84
N GLY A 76 -5.01 -0.48 18.25
CA GLY A 76 -5.38 -1.90 18.28
C GLY A 76 -6.64 -2.23 17.49
N HIS A 77 -7.13 -1.32 16.64
CA HIS A 77 -8.40 -1.53 15.94
C HIS A 77 -8.32 -2.66 14.92
N ILE A 78 -7.20 -2.80 14.21
CA ILE A 78 -6.99 -3.87 13.21
C ILE A 78 -7.05 -5.25 13.88
N THR A 79 -6.35 -5.41 15.01
CA THR A 79 -6.32 -6.66 15.79
C THR A 79 -7.68 -6.95 16.42
N ARG A 80 -8.31 -5.95 17.08
CA ARG A 80 -9.61 -6.11 17.74
C ARG A 80 -10.73 -6.48 16.76
N ALA A 81 -10.69 -5.90 15.56
CA ALA A 81 -11.63 -6.23 14.48
C ALA A 81 -11.28 -7.55 13.75
N ARG A 82 -10.19 -8.23 14.13
CA ARG A 82 -9.67 -9.46 13.50
C ARG A 82 -9.59 -9.36 11.98
N LEU A 83 -9.14 -8.20 11.48
CA LEU A 83 -9.08 -7.95 10.03
C LEU A 83 -8.21 -9.01 9.31
N PHE A 84 -7.18 -9.52 9.96
CA PHE A 84 -6.32 -10.57 9.42
C PHE A 84 -6.46 -11.92 10.17
N GLY A 85 -7.65 -12.18 10.71
CA GLY A 85 -7.94 -13.36 11.51
C GLY A 85 -7.09 -13.38 12.79
N ASP A 86 -6.49 -14.53 13.07
CA ASP A 86 -5.64 -14.75 14.25
C ASP A 86 -4.16 -14.50 13.99
N THR A 87 -3.82 -13.91 12.84
CA THR A 87 -2.43 -13.60 12.52
C THR A 87 -1.93 -12.47 13.41
N VAL A 88 -0.75 -12.66 14.02
CA VAL A 88 -0.06 -11.61 14.75
C VAL A 88 0.34 -10.50 13.80
N ILE A 89 -0.07 -9.27 14.13
CA ILE A 89 0.38 -8.05 13.47
C ILE A 89 1.55 -7.51 14.30
N THR A 90 2.69 -7.29 13.67
CA THR A 90 3.88 -6.79 14.37
C THR A 90 3.71 -5.36 14.86
N ASP A 91 4.48 -5.00 15.88
CA ASP A 91 4.56 -3.62 16.33
C ASP A 91 5.52 -2.78 15.46
N GLU A 92 5.30 -2.83 14.15
CA GLU A 92 6.07 -2.08 13.16
C GLU A 92 5.15 -1.19 12.31
N PRO A 93 5.57 0.03 11.93
CA PRO A 93 4.79 0.88 11.05
C PRO A 93 4.52 0.22 9.69
N PRO A 94 3.36 0.46 9.05
CA PRO A 94 3.06 -0.14 7.76
C PRO A 94 4.04 0.30 6.67
N LEU A 95 4.22 -0.55 5.66
CA LEU A 95 4.90 -0.17 4.42
C LEU A 95 3.92 0.49 3.45
N VAL A 96 4.42 1.37 2.57
CA VAL A 96 3.63 2.00 1.50
C VAL A 96 4.10 1.49 0.15
N TYR A 97 3.25 0.78 -0.58
CA TYR A 97 3.51 0.31 -1.93
C TYR A 97 2.72 1.15 -2.94
N LEU A 98 3.44 1.97 -3.71
CA LEU A 98 2.90 2.77 -4.80
C LEU A 98 3.07 1.98 -6.09
N VAL A 99 1.96 1.50 -6.67
CA VAL A 99 1.96 0.57 -7.80
C VAL A 99 1.38 1.25 -9.02
N ALA A 100 2.14 1.30 -10.10
CA ALA A 100 1.64 1.75 -11.40
C ALA A 100 2.41 1.10 -12.55
N PRO A 101 1.86 1.07 -13.77
CA PRO A 101 2.63 0.72 -14.94
C PRO A 101 3.85 1.63 -15.10
N LEU A 102 4.95 1.09 -15.63
CA LEU A 102 6.26 1.74 -15.68
C LEU A 102 6.22 3.19 -16.21
N LEU A 103 5.40 3.47 -17.23
CA LEU A 103 5.32 4.78 -17.88
C LEU A 103 4.22 5.69 -17.31
N ARG A 104 3.65 5.37 -16.15
CA ARG A 104 2.49 6.05 -15.55
C ARG A 104 2.79 6.76 -14.23
N PHE A 105 4.05 6.91 -13.86
CA PHE A 105 4.43 7.74 -12.71
C PHE A 105 4.65 9.19 -13.14
N HIS A 106 4.14 10.13 -12.34
CA HIS A 106 4.28 11.55 -12.65
C HIS A 106 5.73 12.01 -12.57
N ARG A 107 6.14 12.96 -13.43
CA ARG A 107 7.53 13.47 -13.47
C ARG A 107 8.05 13.98 -12.10
N ALA A 108 7.14 14.50 -11.27
CA ALA A 108 7.46 15.00 -9.93
C ALA A 108 7.55 13.90 -8.85
N PHE A 109 7.26 12.63 -9.18
CA PHE A 109 7.19 11.53 -8.22
C PHE A 109 8.45 11.44 -7.36
N THR A 110 9.64 11.43 -7.98
CA THR A 110 10.92 11.32 -7.27
C THR A 110 11.15 12.48 -6.31
N LEU A 111 10.79 13.70 -6.72
CA LEU A 111 10.92 14.89 -5.87
C LEU A 111 10.00 14.79 -4.65
N LEU A 112 8.74 14.42 -4.86
CA LEU A 112 7.75 14.28 -3.79
C LEU A 112 8.09 13.12 -2.85
N ALA A 113 8.56 11.99 -3.37
CA ALA A 113 8.97 10.84 -2.57
C ALA A 113 10.10 11.20 -1.61
N ARG A 114 11.13 11.93 -2.08
CA ARG A 114 12.24 12.39 -1.25
C ARG A 114 11.85 13.41 -0.17
N ALA A 115 10.70 14.07 -0.32
CA ALA A 115 10.18 14.97 0.70
C ALA A 115 9.42 14.23 1.83
N VAL A 116 9.11 12.94 1.64
CA VAL A 116 8.48 12.11 2.68
C VAL A 116 9.53 11.67 3.69
N THR A 117 9.24 11.84 4.98
CA THR A 117 10.12 11.40 6.08
C THR A 117 10.53 9.92 5.93
N PRO A 118 11.81 9.55 6.20
CA PRO A 118 12.28 8.16 6.08
C PRO A 118 11.57 7.14 6.98
N GLU A 119 10.85 7.59 8.01
CA GLU A 119 9.99 6.73 8.85
C GLU A 119 8.87 6.07 8.04
N ILE A 120 8.35 6.76 7.02
CA ILE A 120 7.36 6.20 6.11
C ILE A 120 8.12 5.50 4.99
N GLU A 121 8.27 4.19 5.08
CA GLU A 121 8.99 3.43 4.05
C GLU A 121 8.13 3.29 2.78
N VAL A 122 8.47 4.08 1.76
CA VAL A 122 7.76 4.10 0.48
C VAL A 122 8.51 3.29 -0.57
N PHE A 123 7.81 2.34 -1.17
CA PHE A 123 8.28 1.53 -2.28
C PHE A 123 7.48 1.83 -3.55
N ARG A 124 8.19 2.09 -4.63
CA ARG A 124 7.64 2.13 -5.99
C ARG A 124 7.70 0.74 -6.60
N PHE A 125 6.58 0.30 -7.16
CA PHE A 125 6.48 -0.90 -7.97
C PHE A 125 6.09 -0.51 -9.40
N ASP A 126 7.02 -0.70 -10.33
CA ASP A 126 6.77 -0.61 -11.76
C ASP A 126 6.25 -1.97 -12.24
N ILE A 127 5.02 -2.02 -12.76
CA ILE A 127 4.44 -3.22 -13.37
C ILE A 127 4.39 -3.13 -14.90
N ASN A 128 4.18 -4.25 -15.57
CA ASN A 128 3.97 -4.30 -17.02
C ASN A 128 2.75 -3.46 -17.46
N GLU A 129 2.81 -2.86 -18.65
CA GLU A 129 1.70 -2.04 -19.20
C GLU A 129 0.40 -2.84 -19.37
N ASP A 130 0.49 -4.09 -19.84
CA ASP A 130 -0.64 -5.01 -19.97
C ASP A 130 -0.95 -5.79 -18.68
N TRP A 131 -0.93 -5.10 -17.53
CA TRP A 131 -1.14 -5.72 -16.23
C TRP A 131 -2.53 -6.37 -16.07
N ARG A 132 -3.49 -6.02 -16.95
CA ARG A 132 -4.83 -6.63 -17.00
C ARG A 132 -4.82 -8.06 -17.53
N ALA A 133 -3.83 -8.44 -18.33
CA ALA A 133 -3.59 -9.84 -18.73
C ALA A 133 -2.80 -10.63 -17.67
N GLY A 134 -2.18 -9.92 -16.72
CA GLY A 134 -1.45 -10.53 -15.60
C GLY A 134 -0.36 -9.60 -15.09
N VAL A 135 -0.28 -9.44 -13.77
CA VAL A 135 0.69 -8.54 -13.13
C VAL A 135 2.08 -9.15 -13.13
N ARG A 136 3.06 -8.39 -13.58
CA ARG A 136 4.49 -8.71 -13.49
C ARG A 136 5.25 -7.50 -13.00
N VAL A 137 5.95 -7.64 -11.88
CA VAL A 137 6.79 -6.58 -11.33
C VAL A 137 8.08 -6.49 -12.13
N MET A 138 8.30 -5.34 -12.75
CA MET A 138 9.50 -5.01 -13.54
C MET A 138 10.58 -4.41 -12.66
N ARG A 139 10.18 -3.59 -11.69
CA ARG A 139 11.08 -2.96 -10.74
C ARG A 139 10.37 -2.75 -9.41
N ARG A 140 11.12 -2.96 -8.33
CA ARG A 140 10.78 -2.54 -6.97
C ARG A 140 11.92 -1.69 -6.44
N THR A 141 11.62 -0.51 -5.91
CA THR A 141 12.65 0.39 -5.36
C THR A 141 12.09 1.15 -4.17
N ARG A 142 12.88 1.25 -3.08
CA ARG A 142 12.60 2.21 -2.00
C ARG A 142 12.95 3.61 -2.51
N VAL A 143 12.04 4.57 -2.36
CA VAL A 143 12.14 5.86 -3.07
C VAL A 143 12.43 7.07 -2.18
N ASN A 144 12.49 6.86 -0.87
CA ASN A 144 12.82 7.86 0.13
C ASN A 144 13.80 7.36 1.18
#